data_AF-U3U7T8-F1
#
_entry.id   AF-U3U7T8-F1
#
_cell.length_a   1.000
_cell.length_b   1.000
_cell.length_c   1.000
_cell.angle_alpha   90.00
_cell.angle_beta   90.00
_cell.angle_gamma   90.00
#
_symmetry.space_group_name_H-M   'P 1'
#
loop_
_entity.id
_entity.type
_entity.pdbx_description
1 polymer ?
#
loop_
_entity_poly.entity_id
_entity_poly.type
_entity_poly.pdbx_seq_one_letter_code
_entity_poly.pdbx_strand_id
1 'polypeptide(L)'
;MLSLSAPGLKIHAKLFLICRQENMRVIRYAHIGTGNFNEKTARIYTDYSLLTADARITNEVRYVFNFIENPYRPVSFKYLMVSPQNTRAMLY
;
A
#
# COMPACT_ATOMS: atom_id res chain seq x y z
N MET A 1 -12.88 0.80 -8.18
CA MET A 1 -13.25 -0.62 -8.15
C MET A 1 -13.35 -1.02 -6.69
N LEU A 2 -14.48 -1.60 -6.26
CA LEU A 2 -14.63 -2.09 -4.89
C LEU A 2 -14.23 -3.57 -4.89
N SER A 3 -13.19 -3.92 -4.14
CA SER A 3 -12.78 -5.30 -3.91
C SER A 3 -12.86 -5.60 -2.42
N LEU A 4 -13.40 -6.76 -2.07
CA LEU A 4 -13.45 -7.24 -0.69
C LEU A 4 -12.28 -8.16 -0.43
N SER A 5 -11.74 -8.11 0.79
CA SER A 5 -10.70 -9.03 1.21
C SER A 5 -11.18 -10.48 1.18
N ALA A 6 -10.34 -11.39 0.70
CA ALA A 6 -10.65 -12.82 0.70
C ALA A 6 -10.88 -13.34 2.14
N PRO A 7 -11.75 -14.35 2.32
CA PRO A 7 -11.96 -14.99 3.62
C PRO A 7 -10.63 -15.48 4.22
N GLY A 8 -10.36 -15.11 5.47
CA GLY A 8 -9.10 -15.48 6.16
C GLY A 8 -7.91 -14.56 5.89
N LEU A 9 -7.99 -13.62 4.93
CA LEU A 9 -6.92 -12.64 4.66
C LEU A 9 -7.36 -11.23 5.08
N LYS A 10 -6.93 -10.78 6.26
CA LYS A 10 -7.20 -9.41 6.72
C LYS A 10 -6.20 -8.42 6.12
N ILE A 11 -6.70 -7.33 5.55
CA ILE A 11 -5.86 -6.23 5.07
C ILE A 11 -5.69 -5.22 6.20
N HIS A 12 -4.51 -5.19 6.82
CA HIS A 12 -4.18 -4.23 7.87
C HIS A 12 -3.38 -3.03 7.36
N ALA A 13 -2.85 -3.08 6.14
CA ALA A 13 -2.12 -1.96 5.55
C ALA A 13 -3.06 -0.78 5.26
N LYS A 14 -2.63 0.46 5.55
CA LYS A 14 -3.38 1.68 5.22
C LYS A 14 -2.65 2.42 4.13
N LEU A 15 -3.16 2.23 2.93
CA LEU A 15 -2.56 2.72 1.71
C LEU A 15 -3.63 3.42 0.88
N PHE A 16 -3.25 4.48 0.19
CA PHE A 16 -3.97 4.94 -0.98
C PHE A 16 -2.99 5.21 -2.12
N LEU A 17 -3.47 5.07 -3.35
CA LEU A 17 -2.70 5.36 -4.55
C LEU A 17 -3.55 6.23 -5.47
N ILE A 18 -3.05 7.42 -5.77
CA ILE A 18 -3.67 8.36 -6.69
C ILE A 18 -2.86 8.33 -7.98
N CYS A 19 -3.52 8.02 -9.10
CA CYS A 19 -2.94 8.16 -10.43
C CYS A 19 -3.50 9.43 -11.07
N ARG A 20 -2.63 10.36 -11.46
CA ARG A 20 -2.99 11.63 -12.10
C ARG A 20 -2.28 11.75 -13.44
N GLN A 21 -2.99 12.22 -14.46
CA GLN A 21 -2.38 12.54 -15.75
C GLN A 21 -1.79 13.96 -15.69
N GLU A 22 -0.49 14.09 -15.92
CA GLU A 22 0.26 15.34 -15.95
C GLU A 22 1.15 15.35 -17.19
N ASN A 23 1.02 16.37 -18.06
CA ASN A 23 1.82 16.51 -19.28
C ASN A 23 1.88 15.22 -20.13
N MET A 24 0.71 14.61 -20.35
CA MET A 24 0.56 13.33 -21.07
C MET A 24 1.25 12.10 -20.43
N ARG A 25 1.71 12.21 -19.18
CA ARG A 25 2.27 11.10 -18.40
C ARG A 25 1.39 10.79 -17.21
N VAL A 26 1.32 9.53 -16.82
CA VAL A 26 0.64 9.12 -15.58
C VAL A 26 1.64 9.22 -14.43
N ILE A 27 1.41 10.16 -13.53
CA ILE A 27 2.13 10.32 -12.27
C ILE A 27 1.34 9.64 -11.16
N ARG A 28 2.05 9.00 -10.22
CA ARG A 28 1.44 8.32 -9.09
C ARG A 28 1.87 8.98 -7.79
N TYR A 29 0.91 9.12 -6.89
CA TYR A 29 1.12 9.57 -5.53
C TYR A 29 0.61 8.48 -4.59
N ALA A 30 1.43 8.09 -3.63
CA ALA A 30 1.08 7.06 -2.67
C ALA A 30 1.07 7.64 -1.25
N HIS A 31 0.16 7.11 -0.44
CA HIS A 31 0.18 7.23 1.01
C HIS A 31 0.50 5.88 1.63
N ILE A 32 1.32 5.91 2.67
CA ILE A 32 1.59 4.78 3.54
C ILE A 32 1.42 5.23 4.99
N GLY A 33 0.43 4.66 5.67
CA GLY A 33 0.11 4.96 7.06
C GLY A 33 0.37 3.79 8.00
N THR A 34 0.87 4.08 9.21
CA THR A 34 0.87 3.12 10.34
C THR A 34 -0.50 3.03 10.99
N GLY A 35 -1.23 4.15 10.99
CA GLY A 35 -2.54 4.33 11.58
C GLY A 35 -3.70 4.13 10.62
N ASN A 36 -4.92 4.14 11.17
CA ASN A 36 -6.15 4.13 10.38
C ASN A 36 -6.53 5.52 9.84
N PHE A 37 -7.38 5.57 8.81
CA PHE A 37 -7.88 6.82 8.22
C PHE A 37 -9.01 7.49 9.03
N ASN A 38 -9.19 7.13 10.31
CA ASN A 38 -10.27 7.66 11.12
C ASN A 38 -9.84 8.94 11.85
N GLU A 39 -10.39 10.07 11.43
CA GLU A 39 -10.07 11.40 11.97
C GLU A 39 -10.29 11.51 13.48
N LYS A 40 -11.29 10.81 14.03
CA LYS A 40 -11.58 10.83 15.47
C LYS A 40 -10.44 10.24 16.29
N THR A 41 -9.79 9.20 15.77
CA THR A 41 -8.70 8.51 16.44
C THR A 41 -7.34 9.12 16.11
N ALA A 42 -7.21 9.86 15.00
CA ALA A 42 -5.97 10.53 14.59
C ALA A 42 -5.44 11.55 15.62
N ARG A 43 -6.30 12.09 16.48
CA ARG A 43 -5.90 13.00 17.57
C ARG A 43 -5.45 12.29 18.85
N ILE A 44 -5.70 10.99 18.95
CA ILE A 44 -5.50 10.20 20.17
C ILE A 44 -4.30 9.26 20.00
N TYR A 45 -4.10 8.68 18.81
CA TYR A 45 -2.98 7.80 18.53
C TYR A 45 -1.87 8.53 17.79
N THR A 46 -0.63 8.20 18.14
CA THR A 46 0.56 8.66 17.41
C THR A 46 0.79 7.72 16.23
N ASP A 47 0.65 8.25 15.02
CA ASP A 47 0.82 7.52 13.78
C ASP A 47 1.67 8.30 12.78
N TYR A 48 2.36 7.58 11.90
CA TYR A 48 3.08 8.14 10.77
C TYR A 48 2.25 8.05 9.49
N SER A 49 2.37 9.08 8.66
CA SER A 49 1.80 9.14 7.30
C SER A 49 2.87 9.62 6.33
N LEU A 50 3.31 8.74 5.43
CA LEU A 50 4.20 9.10 4.34
C LEU A 50 3.37 9.42 3.10
N LEU A 51 3.50 10.64 2.57
CA LEU A 51 3.01 11.02 1.24
C LEU A 51 4.20 11.12 0.30
N THR A 52 4.16 10.41 -0.83
CA THR A 52 5.29 10.37 -1.77
C THR A 52 4.87 10.21 -3.23
N ALA A 53 5.66 10.80 -4.12
CA ALA A 53 5.61 10.58 -5.57
C ALA A 53 6.80 9.73 -6.07
N ASP A 54 7.61 9.18 -5.17
CA ASP A 54 8.77 8.35 -5.54
C ASP A 54 8.29 7.12 -6.32
N ALA A 55 8.76 6.99 -7.57
CA ALA A 55 8.39 5.90 -8.47
C ALA A 55 8.71 4.51 -7.88
N ARG A 56 9.76 4.40 -7.06
CA ARG A 56 10.16 3.13 -6.41
C ARG A 56 9.09 2.64 -5.45
N ILE A 57 8.54 3.55 -4.65
CA ILE A 57 7.52 3.25 -3.64
C ILE A 57 6.14 3.14 -4.30
N THR A 58 5.78 4.09 -5.17
CA THR A 58 4.44 4.13 -5.79
C THR A 58 4.17 2.93 -6.69
N ASN A 59 5.19 2.40 -7.38
CA ASN A 59 5.05 1.18 -8.17
C ASN A 59 4.81 -0.05 -7.28
N GLU A 60 5.47 -0.14 -6.14
CA GLU A 60 5.27 -1.25 -5.21
C GLU A 60 3.94 -1.15 -4.45
N VAL A 61 3.47 0.05 -4.11
CA VAL A 61 2.10 0.24 -3.59
C VAL A 61 1.07 -0.23 -4.64
N ARG A 62 1.29 0.05 -5.93
CA ARG A 62 0.45 -0.51 -7.01
C ARG A 62 0.48 -2.03 -7.03
N TYR A 63 1.64 -2.64 -6.79
CA TYR A 63 1.76 -4.09 -6.70
C TYR A 63 1.00 -4.66 -5.50
N VAL A 64 0.94 -3.97 -4.37
CA VAL A 64 0.11 -4.37 -3.23
C VAL A 64 -1.37 -4.39 -3.62
N PHE A 65 -1.88 -3.37 -4.30
CA PHE A 65 -3.27 -3.37 -4.78
C PHE A 65 -3.54 -4.50 -5.77
N ASN A 66 -2.64 -4.72 -6.73
CA ASN A 66 -2.76 -5.85 -7.67
C ASN A 66 -2.74 -7.22 -6.94
N PHE A 67 -1.94 -7.35 -5.88
CA PHE A 67 -1.86 -8.55 -5.06
C PHE A 67 -3.16 -8.81 -4.31
N ILE A 68 -3.80 -7.76 -3.79
CA ILE A 68 -5.11 -7.86 -3.12
C ILE A 68 -6.19 -8.31 -4.12
N GLU A 69 -6.18 -7.79 -5.34
CA GLU A 69 -7.14 -8.16 -6.39
C GLU A 69 -6.88 -9.55 -6.97
N ASN A 70 -5.62 -9.95 -7.11
CA ASN A 70 -5.22 -11.25 -7.65
C ASN A 70 -4.01 -11.83 -6.89
N PRO A 71 -4.25 -12.50 -5.75
CA PRO A 71 -3.19 -12.99 -4.87
C PRO A 71 -2.40 -14.17 -5.45
N TYR A 72 -2.92 -14.84 -6.48
CA TYR A 72 -2.25 -15.99 -7.10
C TYR A 72 -1.10 -15.59 -8.02
N ARG A 73 -1.01 -14.31 -8.42
CA ARG A 73 0.07 -13.84 -9.27
C ARG A 73 1.33 -13.64 -8.41
N PRO A 74 2.49 -14.20 -8.80
CA PRO A 74 3.72 -13.96 -8.07
C PRO A 74 4.10 -12.48 -8.13
N VAL A 75 4.36 -11.89 -6.96
CA VAL A 75 4.77 -10.50 -6.79
C VAL A 75 6.00 -10.46 -5.89
N SER A 76 6.95 -9.62 -6.24
CA SER A 76 8.14 -9.36 -5.44
C SER A 76 8.23 -7.88 -5.11
N PHE A 77 8.70 -7.59 -3.90
CA PHE A 77 8.87 -6.23 -3.39
C PHE A 77 10.32 -6.06 -2.95
N LYS A 78 10.95 -4.97 -3.40
CA LYS A 78 12.32 -4.57 -3.10
C LYS A 78 12.37 -3.52 -1.99
N TYR A 79 11.38 -2.64 -1.89
CA TYR A 79 11.36 -1.52 -0.94
C TYR A 79 10.34 -1.71 0.18
N LEU A 80 9.14 -2.23 -0.14
CA LEU A 80 8.09 -2.48 0.83
C LEU A 80 8.25 -3.85 1.48
N MET A 81 8.06 -3.86 2.79
CA MET A 81 7.82 -5.06 3.57
C MET A 81 6.32 -5.35 3.55
N VAL A 82 5.92 -6.46 2.94
CA VAL A 82 4.53 -6.86 2.71
C VAL A 82 4.29 -8.24 3.28
N SER A 83 3.41 -8.31 4.28
CA SER A 83 2.97 -9.58 4.85
C SER A 83 1.85 -10.20 4.00
N PRO A 84 1.82 -11.53 3.85
CA PRO A 84 2.79 -12.52 4.36
C PRO A 84 3.98 -12.78 3.41
N GLN A 85 4.15 -11.99 2.35
CA GLN A 85 5.01 -12.29 1.20
C GLN A 85 6.51 -12.29 1.50
N ASN A 86 7.06 -11.22 2.08
CA ASN A 86 8.51 -11.06 2.24
C ASN A 86 8.94 -10.64 3.65
N THR A 87 7.99 -10.36 4.56
CA THR A 87 8.25 -9.86 5.91
C THR A 87 9.28 -10.68 6.66
N ARG A 88 9.17 -12.02 6.66
CA ARG A 88 10.11 -12.88 7.37
C ARG A 88 11.52 -12.82 6.77
N ALA A 89 11.64 -12.86 5.44
CA ALA A 89 12.93 -12.84 4.76
C ALA A 89 13.63 -11.47 4.77
N MET A 90 12.88 -10.39 5.03
CA MET A 90 13.45 -9.04 5.19
C MET A 90 13.84 -8.71 6.63
N LEU A 91 13.26 -9.39 7.62
CA LEU A 91 13.56 -9.16 9.04
C LEU A 91 14.73 -10.01 9.57
N TYR A 92 14.94 -11.19 9.01
CA TYR A 92 16.00 -12.14 9.37
C TYR A 92 16.96 -12.33 8.22
#